data_AF-A0A843CZ23-F1
#
_entry.id   AF-A0A843CZ23-F1
#
_cell.length_a   1.000
_cell.length_b   1.000
_cell.length_c   1.000
_cell.angle_alpha   90.00
_cell.angle_beta   90.00
_cell.angle_gamma   90.00
#
_symmetry.space_group_name_H-M   'P 1'
#
loop_
_entity.id
_entity.type
_entity.pdbx_description
1 polymer ?
#
loop_
_entity_poly.entity_id
_entity_poly.type
_entity_poly.pdbx_seq_one_letter_code
_entity_poly.pdbx_strand_id
1 'polypeptide(L)'
;MKSPENPAAGIPDPDDAAETETASCAASKEQTAPGSASSPAASSSSSSSSSSSASSSSSSSSASSSSSSSSASSPSPSVYSLGADLSEKPKNDKDYKEHLVGHLRELRKRIAVVLAVLAVGAFIFYPFSGDVIAYLWKALLPENVLMSIYSPTEFIMTRLRLSVAFAVAAGFPILMYELFRFMSRGLYTNERQFMMKVVPTSFLLFLFGAGLAYFLVLPVFMRYVIYYSDMTALSQISLEETVNSIITLTLGFGGVFQIPLLMVIAMKMGLVEPQTLRRYRYVVYGLLFSLAFFVSPDPTFFAQVIVGAALIVLFEMSLILVRFL
;
A
#
# COMPACT_ATOMS: atom_id res chain seq x y z
N MET A 1 -68.91 -1.72 -9.91
CA MET A 1 -68.96 -3.20 -9.87
C MET A 1 -69.59 -3.74 -11.16
N LYS A 2 -68.77 -4.09 -12.17
CA LYS A 2 -69.02 -5.23 -13.07
C LYS A 2 -67.83 -5.40 -14.03
N SER A 3 -67.14 -6.51 -13.87
CA SER A 3 -66.39 -7.24 -14.91
C SER A 3 -66.99 -8.66 -14.91
N PRO A 4 -66.60 -9.60 -15.79
CA PRO A 4 -65.74 -9.46 -16.97
C PRO A 4 -66.41 -9.97 -18.26
N GLU A 5 -65.77 -9.79 -19.42
CA GLU A 5 -65.83 -10.78 -20.49
C GLU A 5 -64.52 -10.77 -21.31
N ASN A 6 -64.10 -11.95 -21.77
CA ASN A 6 -62.81 -12.22 -22.40
C ASN A 6 -63.00 -13.24 -23.54
N PRO A 7 -62.69 -12.89 -24.80
CA PRO A 7 -62.50 -13.86 -25.86
C PRO A 7 -61.01 -14.03 -26.20
N ALA A 8 -60.56 -15.28 -26.29
CA ALA A 8 -59.20 -15.65 -26.68
C ALA A 8 -59.02 -15.78 -28.21
N ALA A 9 -57.78 -16.09 -28.59
CA ALA A 9 -57.29 -16.55 -29.90
C ALA A 9 -56.81 -15.48 -30.90
N GLY A 10 -55.61 -15.73 -31.48
CA GLY A 10 -54.97 -14.87 -32.48
C GLY A 10 -53.44 -15.00 -32.51
N ILE A 11 -52.91 -16.18 -32.80
CA ILE A 11 -51.48 -16.37 -33.12
C ILE A 11 -51.28 -16.03 -34.61
N PRO A 12 -50.29 -15.20 -34.99
CA PRO A 12 -49.83 -15.09 -36.37
C PRO A 12 -48.57 -15.94 -36.58
N ASP A 13 -48.66 -16.96 -37.43
CA ASP A 13 -47.50 -17.67 -37.97
C ASP A 13 -46.79 -16.83 -39.06
N PRO A 14 -45.46 -17.01 -39.27
CA PRO A 14 -44.69 -16.23 -40.23
C PRO A 14 -44.34 -17.02 -41.50
N ASP A 15 -45.03 -16.79 -42.62
CA ASP A 15 -44.58 -17.18 -43.97
C ASP A 15 -45.43 -16.47 -45.04
N ASP A 16 -44.88 -15.49 -45.77
CA ASP A 16 -44.94 -15.42 -47.25
C ASP A 16 -44.17 -14.22 -47.84
N ALA A 17 -43.66 -14.39 -49.09
CA ALA A 17 -43.07 -13.39 -50.02
C ALA A 17 -42.00 -12.39 -49.47
N ALA A 18 -40.71 -12.44 -49.78
CA ALA A 18 -39.93 -12.94 -50.93
C ALA A 18 -40.06 -12.14 -52.26
N GLU A 19 -38.88 -11.80 -52.81
CA GLU A 19 -38.54 -11.44 -54.21
C GLU A 19 -38.75 -10.03 -54.79
N THR A 20 -37.66 -9.25 -54.84
CA THR A 20 -37.07 -8.59 -56.04
C THR A 20 -35.67 -8.06 -55.65
N GLU A 21 -34.55 -8.65 -56.09
CA GLU A 21 -33.83 -8.39 -57.36
C GLU A 21 -33.51 -6.90 -57.66
N THR A 22 -32.34 -6.45 -58.10
CA THR A 22 -30.98 -7.03 -58.33
C THR A 22 -29.94 -5.89 -58.47
N ALA A 23 -28.65 -6.25 -58.62
CA ALA A 23 -27.57 -5.48 -59.28
C ALA A 23 -26.84 -4.34 -58.53
N SER A 24 -25.59 -4.63 -58.13
CA SER A 24 -24.42 -4.21 -58.91
C SER A 24 -23.16 -5.00 -58.50
N CYS A 25 -22.33 -5.42 -59.47
CA CYS A 25 -21.12 -6.22 -59.24
C CYS A 25 -20.06 -5.94 -60.31
N ALA A 26 -18.82 -5.62 -59.88
CA ALA A 26 -17.53 -5.50 -60.62
C ALA A 26 -16.59 -4.57 -59.81
N ALA A 27 -15.26 -4.62 -59.79
CA ALA A 27 -14.21 -5.55 -60.28
C ALA A 27 -12.84 -5.00 -59.79
N SER A 28 -11.69 -5.70 -59.70
CA SER A 28 -11.34 -7.13 -59.63
C SER A 28 -9.80 -7.28 -59.46
N LYS A 29 -9.32 -8.37 -58.81
CA LYS A 29 -7.95 -8.98 -58.97
C LYS A 29 -6.73 -8.17 -58.45
N GLU A 30 -5.55 -8.73 -58.12
CA GLU A 30 -5.04 -10.11 -57.85
C GLU A 30 -3.64 -10.01 -57.16
N GLN A 31 -3.23 -11.04 -56.37
CA GLN A 31 -1.86 -11.60 -56.19
C GLN A 31 -0.66 -10.65 -55.83
N THR A 32 0.45 -11.06 -55.19
CA THR A 32 1.17 -12.35 -55.09
C THR A 32 2.13 -12.38 -53.87
N ALA A 33 2.57 -13.56 -53.45
CA ALA A 33 3.82 -13.82 -52.70
C ALA A 33 4.71 -14.78 -53.58
N PRO A 34 5.90 -15.34 -53.20
CA PRO A 34 6.66 -15.29 -51.94
C PRO A 34 8.23 -15.23 -52.05
N GLY A 35 8.95 -15.30 -50.91
CA GLY A 35 10.37 -15.73 -50.77
C GLY A 35 11.47 -14.68 -51.08
N SER A 36 12.76 -14.84 -50.72
CA SER A 36 13.49 -15.69 -49.74
C SER A 36 15.00 -15.31 -49.74
N ALA A 37 15.79 -15.71 -48.71
CA ALA A 37 17.28 -15.59 -48.63
C ALA A 37 17.87 -14.16 -48.47
N SER A 38 19.08 -13.89 -47.91
CA SER A 38 20.08 -14.67 -47.14
C SER A 38 21.12 -13.73 -46.46
N SER A 39 21.77 -14.20 -45.38
CA SER A 39 23.06 -13.67 -44.82
C SER A 39 24.26 -13.89 -45.80
N PRO A 40 25.56 -13.53 -45.54
CA PRO A 40 26.25 -13.24 -44.24
C PRO A 40 27.45 -12.23 -44.23
N ALA A 41 28.18 -12.18 -43.09
CA ALA A 41 29.63 -11.88 -42.92
C ALA A 41 30.15 -10.44 -43.21
N ALA A 42 31.31 -9.96 -42.70
CA ALA A 42 32.16 -10.26 -41.52
C ALA A 42 33.31 -9.19 -41.44
N SER A 43 34.20 -9.27 -40.41
CA SER A 43 35.51 -8.57 -40.27
C SER A 43 35.47 -7.04 -39.97
N SER A 44 36.45 -6.40 -39.30
CA SER A 44 37.55 -6.81 -38.38
C SER A 44 38.25 -5.56 -37.80
N SER A 45 38.95 -5.68 -36.64
CA SER A 45 40.17 -4.92 -36.17
C SER A 45 40.40 -3.44 -36.57
N SER A 46 40.85 -2.49 -35.75
CA SER A 46 41.96 -2.46 -34.74
C SER A 46 41.95 -1.07 -34.08
N SER A 47 42.08 -0.87 -32.76
CA SER A 47 43.30 -0.81 -31.92
C SER A 47 44.38 0.23 -32.29
N SER A 48 44.47 1.31 -31.49
CA SER A 48 45.63 2.19 -31.27
C SER A 48 45.49 2.78 -29.85
N SER A 49 46.36 2.45 -28.88
CA SER A 49 47.61 3.16 -28.50
C SER A 49 47.39 4.61 -28.05
N SER A 50 47.93 5.13 -26.94
CA SER A 50 48.97 4.60 -26.03
C SER A 50 49.08 5.37 -24.70
N SER A 51 49.74 4.72 -23.74
CA SER A 51 50.55 5.25 -22.60
C SER A 51 51.32 6.56 -22.89
N SER A 52 51.91 7.34 -21.97
CA SER A 52 52.32 7.20 -20.53
C SER A 52 52.81 8.58 -20.04
N SER A 53 52.85 8.92 -18.74
CA SER A 53 54.05 8.92 -17.84
C SER A 53 53.74 9.81 -16.61
N ALA A 54 54.06 9.44 -15.35
CA ALA A 54 55.31 9.62 -14.58
C ALA A 54 55.73 11.11 -14.36
N SER A 55 56.28 11.59 -13.22
CA SER A 55 56.45 11.06 -11.84
C SER A 55 57.16 12.11 -10.94
N SER A 56 56.87 12.16 -9.62
CA SER A 56 57.71 12.78 -8.54
C SER A 56 57.90 14.32 -8.58
N SER A 57 58.39 15.08 -7.57
CA SER A 57 59.03 14.80 -6.27
C SER A 57 59.03 16.00 -5.29
N SER A 58 58.81 15.74 -3.98
CA SER A 58 59.54 16.28 -2.78
C SER A 58 59.69 17.79 -2.42
N SER A 59 60.03 18.00 -1.13
CA SER A 59 60.51 19.21 -0.42
C SER A 59 59.43 20.22 0.03
N SER A 60 59.40 20.85 1.21
CA SER A 60 59.98 20.74 2.57
C SER A 60 60.31 22.15 3.07
N SER A 61 59.76 22.57 4.21
CA SER A 61 60.27 23.69 5.01
C SER A 61 59.71 23.66 6.43
N SER A 62 60.36 24.36 7.35
CA SER A 62 60.37 24.07 8.79
C SER A 62 60.32 25.32 9.66
N ALA A 63 60.30 25.09 11.00
CA ALA A 63 60.55 26.05 12.09
C ALA A 63 59.40 27.00 12.51
N SER A 64 59.35 27.56 13.73
CA SER A 64 59.71 27.08 15.10
C SER A 64 59.31 28.18 16.13
N SER A 65 59.38 27.88 17.44
CA SER A 65 59.30 28.83 18.60
C SER A 65 57.90 29.42 18.95
N SER A 66 57.57 29.79 20.19
CA SER A 66 58.09 29.45 21.55
C SER A 66 57.19 30.02 22.68
N SER A 67 57.21 29.39 23.87
CA SER A 67 56.75 29.94 25.18
C SER A 67 55.22 30.19 25.36
N SER A 68 54.60 30.23 26.56
CA SER A 68 55.04 30.16 27.98
C SER A 68 53.91 29.67 28.91
N SER A 69 54.26 29.17 30.11
CA SER A 69 53.50 29.09 31.40
C SER A 69 51.95 28.96 31.40
N SER A 70 51.33 28.02 32.13
CA SER A 70 51.22 28.09 33.61
C SER A 70 50.39 26.94 34.25
N SER A 71 50.77 26.57 35.48
CA SER A 71 50.02 25.98 36.62
C SER A 71 48.74 25.12 36.48
N ALA A 72 48.83 23.94 37.13
CA ALA A 72 47.87 23.37 38.10
C ALA A 72 46.78 22.33 37.70
N SER A 73 46.67 21.33 38.59
CA SER A 73 45.57 20.36 38.84
C SER A 73 45.20 19.31 37.78
N SER A 74 45.17 18.05 38.26
CA SER A 74 44.74 16.80 37.61
C SER A 74 43.23 16.75 37.30
N PRO A 75 42.70 15.67 36.65
CA PRO A 75 43.36 14.60 35.89
C PRO A 75 42.77 14.39 34.46
N SER A 76 43.49 13.65 33.62
CA SER A 76 42.94 13.02 32.40
C SER A 76 42.75 11.51 32.62
N PRO A 77 41.95 10.81 31.80
CA PRO A 77 40.62 11.16 31.31
C PRO A 77 39.57 10.16 31.84
N SER A 78 38.28 10.49 31.81
CA SER A 78 37.22 9.48 31.93
C SER A 78 37.11 8.68 30.63
N VAL A 79 38.11 7.83 30.39
CA VAL A 79 38.00 6.71 29.46
C VAL A 79 36.83 5.87 29.95
N TYR A 80 35.87 5.61 29.06
CA TYR A 80 34.79 4.66 29.33
C TYR A 80 35.39 3.38 29.92
N SER A 81 34.99 3.02 31.14
CA SER A 81 35.47 1.85 31.86
C SER A 81 34.87 0.58 31.26
N LEU A 82 35.31 0.28 30.04
CA LEU A 82 34.87 -0.82 29.20
C LEU A 82 35.55 -2.12 29.67
N GLY A 83 35.17 -2.59 30.86
CA GLY A 83 35.72 -3.82 31.43
C GLY A 83 35.60 -3.92 32.95
N ALA A 84 34.41 -4.25 33.44
CA ALA A 84 34.21 -4.78 34.79
C ALA A 84 32.91 -5.61 34.97
N ASP A 85 31.88 -5.40 34.13
CA ASP A 85 30.57 -6.05 34.28
C ASP A 85 30.05 -6.71 32.98
N LEU A 86 30.92 -7.52 32.34
CA LEU A 86 30.56 -8.34 31.17
C LEU A 86 31.15 -9.75 31.25
N SER A 87 30.63 -10.58 32.16
CA SER A 87 30.75 -12.04 32.01
C SER A 87 29.72 -12.86 32.81
N GLU A 88 28.43 -12.66 32.55
CA GLU A 88 27.49 -13.78 32.58
C GLU A 88 27.07 -14.12 31.14
N LYS A 89 28.02 -14.73 30.39
CA LYS A 89 27.70 -15.41 29.13
C LYS A 89 26.71 -16.54 29.46
N PRO A 90 25.52 -16.61 28.81
CA PRO A 90 24.65 -17.76 28.93
C PRO A 90 25.41 -19.03 28.57
N LYS A 91 25.62 -19.90 29.56
CA LYS A 91 26.09 -21.26 29.30
C LYS A 91 24.97 -21.98 28.56
N ASN A 92 25.34 -22.69 27.49
CA ASN A 92 24.54 -23.70 26.76
C ASN A 92 23.67 -23.15 25.60
N ASP A 93 23.95 -23.62 24.37
CA ASP A 93 23.15 -23.36 23.16
C ASP A 93 21.68 -23.78 23.29
N LYS A 94 21.36 -24.64 24.27
CA LYS A 94 19.99 -25.08 24.56
C LYS A 94 19.13 -23.92 25.07
N ASP A 95 19.68 -23.03 25.89
CA ASP A 95 18.93 -21.94 26.54
C ASP A 95 18.48 -20.87 25.52
N TYR A 96 19.39 -20.49 24.61
CA TYR A 96 19.08 -19.64 23.46
C TYR A 96 18.00 -20.24 22.55
N LYS A 97 18.08 -21.55 22.28
CA LYS A 97 17.07 -22.27 21.48
C LYS A 97 15.73 -22.29 22.19
N GLU A 98 15.70 -22.46 23.52
CA GLU A 98 14.48 -22.46 24.33
C GLU A 98 13.81 -21.07 24.36
N HIS A 99 14.58 -19.99 24.49
CA HIS A 99 14.09 -18.62 24.40
C HIS A 99 13.52 -18.28 23.01
N LEU A 100 14.24 -18.63 21.92
CA LEU A 100 13.79 -18.40 20.53
C LEU A 100 12.52 -19.20 20.20
N VAL A 101 12.45 -20.47 20.61
CA VAL A 101 11.24 -21.31 20.46
C VAL A 101 10.08 -20.76 21.29
N GLY A 102 10.36 -20.17 22.47
CA GLY A 102 9.40 -19.39 23.25
C GLY A 102 8.78 -18.23 22.46
N HIS A 103 9.63 -17.37 21.89
CA HIS A 103 9.21 -16.17 21.15
C HIS A 103 8.42 -16.52 19.86
N LEU A 104 8.85 -17.53 19.10
CA LEU A 104 8.15 -17.98 17.90
C LEU A 104 6.80 -18.66 18.19
N ARG A 105 6.73 -19.46 19.27
CA ARG A 105 5.47 -20.09 19.74
C ARG A 105 4.46 -19.04 20.18
N GLU A 106 4.93 -17.96 20.78
CA GLU A 106 4.11 -16.81 21.11
C GLU A 106 3.59 -16.08 19.87
N LEU A 107 4.46 -15.73 18.93
CA LEU A 107 4.06 -15.09 17.66
C LEU A 107 2.96 -15.90 16.96
N ARG A 108 3.16 -17.22 16.83
CA ARG A 108 2.14 -18.13 16.26
C ARG A 108 0.81 -18.05 17.00
N LYS A 109 0.83 -18.08 18.34
CA LYS A 109 -0.40 -18.02 19.16
C LYS A 109 -1.15 -16.70 18.93
N ARG A 110 -0.44 -15.57 18.83
CA ARG A 110 -1.04 -14.25 18.59
C ARG A 110 -1.64 -14.13 17.20
N ILE A 111 -0.90 -14.55 16.17
CA ILE A 111 -1.39 -14.59 14.78
C ILE A 111 -2.64 -15.47 14.70
N ALA A 112 -2.67 -16.64 15.36
CA ALA A 112 -3.85 -17.50 15.38
C ALA A 112 -5.08 -16.83 16.04
N VAL A 113 -4.89 -16.07 17.13
CA VAL A 113 -5.98 -15.31 17.76
C VAL A 113 -6.50 -14.20 16.84
N VAL A 114 -5.61 -13.44 16.19
CA VAL A 114 -6.00 -12.40 15.23
C VAL A 114 -6.75 -13.01 14.04
N LEU A 115 -6.24 -14.08 13.43
CA LEU A 115 -6.90 -14.78 12.33
C LEU A 115 -8.26 -15.34 12.72
N ALA A 116 -8.41 -15.89 13.93
CA ALA A 116 -9.71 -16.36 14.43
C ALA A 116 -10.72 -15.20 14.58
N VAL A 117 -10.30 -14.06 15.12
CA VAL A 117 -11.16 -12.86 15.24
C VAL A 117 -11.56 -12.33 13.86
N LEU A 118 -10.62 -12.27 12.91
CA LEU A 118 -10.91 -11.85 11.54
C LEU A 118 -11.86 -12.82 10.82
N ALA A 119 -11.66 -14.13 10.97
CA ALA A 119 -12.54 -15.15 10.37
C ALA A 119 -13.97 -15.08 10.94
N VAL A 120 -14.11 -14.95 12.25
CA VAL A 120 -15.42 -14.79 12.92
C VAL A 120 -16.08 -13.48 12.49
N GLY A 121 -15.35 -12.36 12.46
CA GLY A 121 -15.87 -11.08 11.99
C GLY A 121 -16.34 -11.12 10.53
N ALA A 122 -15.56 -11.74 9.64
CA ALA A 122 -15.89 -11.87 8.23
C ALA A 122 -17.11 -12.77 8.00
N PHE A 123 -17.25 -13.84 8.78
CA PHE A 123 -18.41 -14.72 8.76
C PHE A 123 -19.69 -14.02 9.23
N ILE A 124 -19.61 -13.26 10.33
CA ILE A 124 -20.75 -12.47 10.86
C ILE A 124 -21.16 -11.36 9.88
N PHE A 125 -20.22 -10.72 9.19
CA PHE A 125 -20.52 -9.63 8.26
C PHE A 125 -20.95 -10.09 6.86
N TYR A 126 -20.56 -11.29 6.42
CA TYR A 126 -20.89 -11.83 5.11
C TYR A 126 -22.37 -11.70 4.68
N PRO A 127 -23.41 -11.98 5.52
CA PRO A 127 -24.80 -11.74 5.13
C PRO A 127 -25.08 -10.28 4.72
N PHE A 128 -24.59 -9.30 5.47
CA PHE A 128 -24.82 -7.86 5.25
C PHE A 128 -24.03 -7.26 4.08
N SER A 129 -23.01 -7.96 3.58
CA SER A 129 -22.12 -7.44 2.52
C SER A 129 -22.84 -7.01 1.24
N GLY A 130 -23.97 -7.63 0.87
CA GLY A 130 -24.74 -7.27 -0.33
C GLY A 130 -25.35 -5.87 -0.24
N ASP A 131 -26.02 -5.56 0.88
CA ASP A 131 -26.65 -4.26 1.12
C ASP A 131 -25.61 -3.14 1.18
N VAL A 132 -24.44 -3.43 1.77
CA VAL A 132 -23.32 -2.49 1.86
C VAL A 132 -22.71 -2.21 0.49
N ILE A 133 -22.62 -3.19 -0.41
CA ILE A 133 -22.19 -2.97 -1.80
C ILE A 133 -23.18 -2.05 -2.53
N ALA A 134 -24.49 -2.30 -2.41
CA ALA A 134 -25.52 -1.47 -3.03
C ALA A 134 -25.50 -0.02 -2.49
N TYR A 135 -25.30 0.15 -1.19
CA TYR A 135 -25.12 1.46 -0.56
C TYR A 135 -23.86 2.18 -1.05
N LEU A 136 -22.71 1.49 -1.08
CA LEU A 136 -21.45 2.04 -1.57
C LEU A 136 -21.55 2.50 -3.03
N TRP A 137 -22.20 1.71 -3.90
CA TRP A 137 -22.40 2.06 -5.30
C TRP A 137 -23.18 3.37 -5.43
N LYS A 138 -24.34 3.46 -4.75
CA LYS A 138 -25.19 4.66 -4.78
C LYS A 138 -24.53 5.90 -4.14
N ALA A 139 -23.65 5.70 -3.15
CA ALA A 139 -22.98 6.80 -2.45
C ALA A 139 -21.81 7.41 -3.24
N LEU A 140 -21.13 6.61 -4.08
CA LEU A 140 -19.88 7.02 -4.76
C LEU A 140 -20.04 7.24 -6.27
N LEU A 141 -20.98 6.58 -6.93
CA LEU A 141 -21.19 6.67 -8.37
C LEU A 141 -22.52 7.39 -8.67
N PRO A 142 -22.55 8.25 -9.71
CA PRO A 142 -23.78 8.90 -10.14
C PRO A 142 -24.73 7.90 -10.83
N GLU A 143 -26.04 8.17 -10.77
CA GLU A 143 -27.10 7.23 -11.16
C GLU A 143 -27.07 6.80 -12.65
N ASN A 144 -26.29 7.48 -13.49
CA ASN A 144 -26.10 7.14 -14.90
C ASN A 144 -25.06 6.03 -15.16
N VAL A 145 -24.29 5.59 -14.16
CA VAL A 145 -23.29 4.51 -14.31
C VAL A 145 -23.90 3.15 -13.96
N LEU A 146 -23.97 2.27 -14.96
CA LEU A 146 -24.49 0.91 -14.78
C LEU A 146 -23.48 0.01 -14.07
N MET A 147 -23.97 -0.75 -13.10
CA MET A 147 -23.23 -1.78 -12.37
C MET A 147 -23.11 -3.04 -13.24
N SER A 148 -21.91 -3.30 -13.77
CA SER A 148 -21.64 -4.47 -14.61
C SER A 148 -20.96 -5.59 -13.84
N ILE A 149 -21.35 -6.82 -14.14
CA ILE A 149 -20.73 -8.06 -13.67
C ILE A 149 -20.23 -8.81 -14.91
N TYR A 150 -18.92 -9.07 -14.96
CA TYR A 150 -18.21 -9.70 -16.06
C TYR A 150 -17.91 -11.18 -15.82
N SER A 151 -17.90 -11.65 -14.57
CA SER A 151 -17.77 -13.08 -14.26
C SER A 151 -18.83 -13.61 -13.27
N PRO A 152 -19.28 -14.88 -13.41
CA PRO A 152 -20.33 -15.44 -12.54
C PRO A 152 -19.90 -15.54 -11.07
N THR A 153 -18.59 -15.56 -10.78
CA THR A 153 -18.02 -15.61 -9.44
C THR A 153 -17.74 -14.23 -8.82
N GLU A 154 -17.78 -13.16 -9.63
CA GLU A 154 -17.38 -11.79 -9.26
C GLU A 154 -18.13 -11.28 -8.03
N PHE A 155 -19.46 -11.43 -8.01
CA PHE A 155 -20.31 -10.97 -6.91
C PHE A 155 -19.99 -11.67 -5.58
N ILE A 156 -19.74 -12.99 -5.62
CA ILE A 156 -19.41 -13.78 -4.43
C ILE A 156 -18.02 -13.42 -3.90
N MET A 157 -17.04 -13.29 -4.79
CA MET A 157 -15.68 -12.89 -4.42
C MET A 157 -15.64 -11.45 -3.87
N THR A 158 -16.38 -10.53 -4.49
CA THR A 158 -16.51 -9.15 -4.04
C THR A 158 -17.12 -9.06 -2.63
N ARG A 159 -18.20 -9.81 -2.37
CA ARG A 159 -18.82 -9.91 -1.04
C ARG A 159 -17.86 -10.46 0.02
N LEU A 160 -17.08 -11.49 -0.32
CA LEU A 160 -16.09 -12.09 0.58
C LEU A 160 -14.91 -11.14 0.85
N ARG A 161 -14.40 -10.44 -0.17
CA ARG A 161 -13.36 -9.41 0.02
C ARG A 161 -13.87 -8.28 0.92
N LEU A 162 -15.11 -7.82 0.73
CA LEU A 162 -15.70 -6.78 1.56
C LEU A 162 -15.92 -7.24 3.00
N SER A 163 -16.34 -8.49 3.24
CA SER A 163 -16.52 -8.98 4.62
C SER A 163 -15.19 -9.18 5.34
N VAL A 164 -14.14 -9.64 4.65
CA VAL A 164 -12.78 -9.68 5.20
C VAL A 164 -12.26 -8.26 5.46
N ALA A 165 -12.49 -7.30 4.57
CA ALA A 165 -12.09 -5.92 4.76
C ALA A 165 -12.76 -5.26 5.97
N PHE A 166 -14.08 -5.47 6.14
CA PHE A 166 -14.80 -5.01 7.31
C PHE A 166 -14.32 -5.69 8.59
N ALA A 167 -14.03 -7.00 8.55
CA ALA A 167 -13.46 -7.72 9.68
C ALA A 167 -12.07 -7.20 10.06
N VAL A 168 -11.24 -6.80 9.10
CA VAL A 168 -9.94 -6.13 9.35
C VAL A 168 -10.14 -4.78 10.01
N ALA A 169 -11.08 -3.96 9.53
CA ALA A 169 -11.38 -2.65 10.13
C ALA A 169 -11.95 -2.76 11.56
N ALA A 170 -12.92 -3.65 11.78
CA ALA A 170 -13.54 -3.87 13.09
C ALA A 170 -12.64 -4.63 14.07
N GLY A 171 -11.82 -5.56 13.56
CA GLY A 171 -10.82 -6.33 14.31
C GLY A 171 -9.50 -5.58 14.55
N PHE A 172 -9.32 -4.41 13.93
CA PHE A 172 -8.12 -3.57 14.05
C PHE A 172 -7.64 -3.30 15.48
N PRO A 173 -8.49 -2.99 16.49
CA PRO A 173 -8.00 -2.73 17.84
C PRO A 173 -7.45 -3.99 18.52
N ILE A 174 -7.98 -5.19 18.19
CA ILE A 174 -7.43 -6.46 18.66
C ILE A 174 -6.09 -6.76 17.96
N LEU A 175 -6.01 -6.51 16.65
CA LEU A 175 -4.79 -6.67 15.85
C LEU A 175 -3.65 -5.79 16.42
N MET A 176 -3.92 -4.49 16.63
CA MET A 176 -2.98 -3.58 17.26
C MET A 176 -2.64 -3.99 18.70
N TYR A 177 -3.62 -4.38 19.51
CA TYR A 177 -3.36 -4.84 20.89
C TYR A 177 -2.39 -6.02 20.92
N GLU A 178 -2.61 -7.06 20.11
CA GLU A 178 -1.75 -8.25 20.10
C GLU A 178 -0.36 -7.94 19.52
N LEU A 179 -0.27 -7.05 18.51
CA LEU A 179 0.99 -6.56 17.92
C LEU A 179 1.83 -5.77 18.94
N PHE A 180 1.25 -4.75 19.59
CA PHE A 180 1.96 -3.97 20.61
C PHE A 180 2.31 -4.83 21.84
N ARG A 181 1.42 -5.76 22.23
CA ARG A 181 1.68 -6.69 23.35
C ARG A 181 2.75 -7.73 23.00
N PHE A 182 3.01 -8.03 21.73
CA PHE A 182 4.16 -8.83 21.28
C PHE A 182 5.45 -8.01 21.41
N MET A 183 5.50 -6.82 20.79
CA MET A 183 6.68 -5.95 20.84
C MET A 183 7.07 -5.55 22.28
N SER A 184 6.09 -5.29 23.15
CA SER A 184 6.32 -4.90 24.55
C SER A 184 7.04 -5.91 25.44
N ARG A 185 7.25 -7.16 24.97
CA ARG A 185 7.99 -8.17 25.75
C ARG A 185 9.50 -7.98 25.73
N GLY A 186 10.04 -7.18 24.81
CA GLY A 186 11.46 -6.82 24.77
C GLY A 186 11.82 -5.51 25.48
N LEU A 187 10.84 -4.83 26.11
CA LEU A 187 10.97 -3.44 26.58
C LEU A 187 10.79 -3.28 28.09
N TYR A 188 11.23 -2.14 28.63
CA TYR A 188 11.13 -1.84 30.05
C TYR A 188 9.67 -1.68 30.51
N THR A 189 9.40 -2.03 31.77
CA THR A 189 8.05 -2.09 32.34
C THR A 189 7.26 -0.78 32.20
N ASN A 190 7.94 0.36 32.25
CA ASN A 190 7.35 1.69 32.10
C ASN A 190 6.92 1.99 30.66
N GLU A 191 7.66 1.51 29.66
CA GLU A 191 7.38 1.69 28.23
C GLU A 191 6.19 0.83 27.80
N ARG A 192 6.07 -0.38 28.35
CA ARG A 192 4.93 -1.28 28.13
C ARG A 192 3.59 -0.63 28.51
N GLN A 193 3.54 0.17 29.58
CA GLN A 193 2.32 0.90 29.95
C GLN A 193 1.98 1.99 28.92
N PHE A 194 2.98 2.66 28.33
CA PHE A 194 2.76 3.62 27.26
C PHE A 194 2.19 2.92 26.01
N MET A 195 2.77 1.79 25.58
CA MET A 195 2.27 1.01 24.44
C MET A 195 0.79 0.60 24.61
N MET A 196 0.38 0.21 25.82
CA MET A 196 -1.03 -0.14 26.09
C MET A 196 -1.98 1.06 25.98
N LYS A 197 -1.54 2.26 26.36
CA LYS A 197 -2.34 3.51 26.20
C LYS A 197 -2.44 3.96 24.74
N VAL A 198 -1.52 3.53 23.87
CA VAL A 198 -1.49 3.89 22.45
C VAL A 198 -2.48 3.07 21.60
N VAL A 199 -2.89 1.88 22.05
CA VAL A 199 -3.88 1.04 21.33
C VAL A 199 -5.20 1.76 20.99
N PRO A 200 -5.92 2.42 21.92
CA PRO A 200 -7.13 3.16 21.55
C PRO A 200 -6.85 4.31 20.58
N THR A 201 -5.73 5.03 20.75
CA THR A 201 -5.31 6.08 19.82
C THR A 201 -5.06 5.53 18.41
N SER A 202 -4.43 4.36 18.28
CA SER A 202 -4.18 3.70 16.99
C SER A 202 -5.48 3.38 16.22
N PHE A 203 -6.53 2.98 16.96
CA PHE A 203 -7.85 2.69 16.41
C PHE A 203 -8.58 3.97 15.97
N LEU A 204 -8.57 5.02 16.80
CA LEU A 204 -9.14 6.32 16.39
C LEU A 204 -8.44 6.88 15.14
N LEU A 205 -7.11 6.75 15.07
CA LEU A 205 -6.32 7.23 13.95
C LEU A 205 -6.56 6.40 12.67
N PHE A 206 -6.77 5.08 12.80
CA PHE A 206 -7.22 4.21 11.71
C PHE A 206 -8.60 4.63 11.20
N LEU A 207 -9.59 4.84 12.08
CA LEU A 207 -10.94 5.29 11.73
C LEU A 207 -10.91 6.65 11.03
N PHE A 208 -10.11 7.59 11.52
CA PHE A 208 -9.95 8.91 10.90
C PHE A 208 -9.35 8.79 9.49
N GLY A 209 -8.35 7.92 9.30
CA GLY A 209 -7.75 7.67 7.98
C GLY A 209 -8.69 6.99 6.99
N ALA A 210 -9.40 5.95 7.43
CA ALA A 210 -10.42 5.28 6.63
C ALA A 210 -11.58 6.23 6.28
N GLY A 211 -12.00 7.07 7.24
CA GLY A 211 -13.03 8.09 7.03
C GLY A 211 -12.60 9.14 6.01
N LEU A 212 -11.37 9.66 6.11
CA LEU A 212 -10.85 10.62 5.13
C LEU A 212 -10.73 10.00 3.73
N ALA A 213 -10.30 8.74 3.64
CA ALA A 213 -10.31 8.02 2.37
C ALA A 213 -11.72 7.95 1.75
N TYR A 214 -12.72 7.58 2.55
CA TYR A 214 -14.12 7.50 2.13
C TYR A 214 -14.71 8.85 1.72
N PHE A 215 -14.52 9.90 2.53
CA PHE A 215 -15.17 11.20 2.31
C PHE A 215 -14.43 12.14 1.35
N LEU A 216 -13.12 11.99 1.17
CA LEU A 216 -12.31 12.92 0.36
C LEU A 216 -11.62 12.25 -0.84
N VAL A 217 -11.00 11.08 -0.64
CA VAL A 217 -10.15 10.47 -1.68
C VAL A 217 -10.97 9.68 -2.68
N LEU A 218 -11.87 8.82 -2.20
CA LEU A 218 -12.80 8.03 -3.00
C LEU A 218 -13.62 8.88 -3.99
N PRO A 219 -14.33 9.96 -3.58
CA PRO A 219 -15.11 10.76 -4.53
C PRO A 219 -14.24 11.49 -5.56
N VAL A 220 -13.03 11.92 -5.20
CA VAL A 220 -12.08 12.54 -6.15
C VAL A 220 -11.55 11.50 -7.14
N PHE A 221 -11.20 10.30 -6.67
CA PHE A 221 -10.76 9.17 -7.49
C PHE A 221 -11.86 8.72 -8.47
N MET A 222 -13.08 8.43 -7.97
CA MET A 222 -14.20 7.99 -8.82
C MET A 222 -14.59 9.05 -9.84
N ARG A 223 -14.60 10.33 -9.46
CA ARG A 223 -14.85 11.44 -10.41
C ARG A 223 -13.77 11.54 -11.48
N TYR A 224 -12.50 11.28 -11.15
CA TYR A 224 -11.42 11.22 -12.14
C TYR A 224 -11.61 10.05 -13.11
N VAL A 225 -11.88 8.84 -12.61
CA VAL A 225 -12.10 7.64 -13.43
C VAL A 225 -13.27 7.83 -14.40
N ILE A 226 -14.42 8.31 -13.91
CA ILE A 226 -15.60 8.57 -14.74
C ILE A 226 -15.29 9.62 -15.80
N TYR A 227 -14.74 10.78 -15.41
CA TYR A 227 -14.37 11.87 -16.32
C TYR A 227 -13.38 11.44 -17.42
N TYR A 228 -12.46 10.53 -17.11
CA TYR A 228 -11.54 9.98 -18.10
C TYR A 228 -12.23 8.98 -19.05
N SER A 229 -13.17 8.17 -18.55
CA SER A 229 -13.93 7.19 -19.36
C SER A 229 -14.94 7.84 -20.32
N ASP A 230 -15.63 8.90 -19.88
CA ASP A 230 -16.63 9.63 -20.68
C ASP A 230 -16.05 10.29 -21.93
N MET A 231 -14.72 10.45 -22.02
CA MET A 231 -14.05 10.99 -23.22
C MET A 231 -14.03 10.01 -24.41
N THR A 232 -14.28 8.71 -24.19
CA THR A 232 -14.07 7.68 -25.23
C THR A 232 -15.21 6.68 -25.41
N ALA A 233 -16.04 6.39 -24.41
CA ALA A 233 -17.15 5.44 -24.55
C ALA A 233 -18.28 5.65 -23.52
N LEU A 234 -19.42 4.96 -23.73
CA LEU A 234 -20.44 4.79 -22.68
C LEU A 234 -19.86 3.97 -21.54
N SER A 235 -19.67 4.60 -20.38
CA SER A 235 -18.96 4.00 -19.24
C SER A 235 -19.80 2.93 -18.51
N GLN A 236 -19.42 1.66 -18.69
CA GLN A 236 -19.83 0.54 -17.85
C GLN A 236 -18.63 0.14 -16.98
N ILE A 237 -18.83 0.02 -15.66
CA ILE A 237 -17.73 -0.20 -14.71
C ILE A 237 -17.94 -1.52 -13.96
N SER A 238 -16.85 -2.28 -13.76
CA SER A 238 -16.86 -3.54 -12.99
C SER A 238 -17.22 -3.31 -11.53
N LEU A 239 -18.09 -4.17 -11.02
CA LEU A 239 -18.38 -4.31 -9.61
C LEU A 239 -17.10 -4.64 -8.81
N GLU A 240 -16.37 -5.69 -9.19
CA GLU A 240 -15.21 -6.17 -8.44
C GLU A 240 -14.10 -5.14 -8.40
N GLU A 241 -13.74 -4.52 -9.53
CA GLU A 241 -12.67 -3.53 -9.58
C GLU A 241 -13.02 -2.27 -8.76
N THR A 242 -14.26 -1.80 -8.85
CA THR A 242 -14.76 -0.65 -8.07
C THR A 242 -14.72 -0.93 -6.58
N VAL A 243 -15.30 -2.05 -6.13
CA VAL A 243 -15.36 -2.40 -4.70
C VAL A 243 -13.97 -2.76 -4.17
N ASN A 244 -13.13 -3.41 -4.96
CA ASN A 244 -11.74 -3.69 -4.58
C ASN A 244 -10.91 -2.40 -4.43
N SER A 245 -11.12 -1.41 -5.31
CA SER A 245 -10.50 -0.08 -5.19
C SER A 245 -10.98 0.65 -3.94
N ILE A 246 -12.29 0.64 -3.66
CA ILE A 246 -12.88 1.17 -2.42
C ILE A 246 -12.25 0.54 -1.18
N ILE A 247 -12.18 -0.79 -1.12
CA ILE A 247 -11.56 -1.55 -0.02
C ILE A 247 -10.10 -1.18 0.16
N THR A 248 -9.33 -1.21 -0.93
CA THR A 248 -7.86 -1.08 -0.89
C THR A 248 -7.46 0.37 -0.54
N LEU A 249 -8.15 1.37 -1.07
CA LEU A 249 -7.95 2.77 -0.67
C LEU A 249 -8.37 2.99 0.79
N THR A 250 -9.56 2.52 1.21
CA THR A 250 -10.06 2.75 2.58
C THR A 250 -9.16 2.13 3.64
N LEU A 251 -8.78 0.84 3.47
CA LEU A 251 -7.86 0.16 4.39
C LEU A 251 -6.42 0.69 4.26
N GLY A 252 -5.97 1.00 3.04
CA GLY A 252 -4.62 1.51 2.76
C GLY A 252 -4.36 2.84 3.47
N PHE A 253 -5.29 3.79 3.39
CA PHE A 253 -5.19 5.05 4.13
C PHE A 253 -5.24 4.82 5.65
N GLY A 254 -6.18 4.01 6.16
CA GLY A 254 -6.21 3.66 7.60
C GLY A 254 -4.88 3.06 8.10
N GLY A 255 -4.23 2.25 7.26
CA GLY A 255 -2.87 1.72 7.49
C GLY A 255 -1.76 2.77 7.44
N VAL A 256 -1.78 3.69 6.46
CA VAL A 256 -0.81 4.79 6.36
C VAL A 256 -0.86 5.70 7.58
N PHE A 257 -2.06 5.95 8.13
CA PHE A 257 -2.23 6.71 9.37
C PHE A 257 -1.58 6.06 10.61
N GLN A 258 -1.14 4.80 10.53
CA GLN A 258 -0.31 4.20 11.58
C GLN A 258 1.16 4.64 11.50
N ILE A 259 1.67 5.07 10.33
CA ILE A 259 3.07 5.47 10.17
C ILE A 259 3.44 6.64 11.12
N PRO A 260 2.65 7.73 11.22
CA PRO A 260 2.92 8.79 12.20
C PRO A 260 2.88 8.29 13.66
N LEU A 261 1.95 7.39 13.99
CA LEU A 261 1.87 6.80 15.32
C LEU A 261 3.13 5.98 15.66
N LEU A 262 3.58 5.14 14.73
CA LEU A 262 4.80 4.36 14.86
C LEU A 262 6.03 5.27 15.02
N MET A 263 6.07 6.43 14.35
CA MET A 263 7.14 7.42 14.53
C MET A 263 7.13 8.05 15.93
N VAL A 264 5.97 8.39 16.50
CA VAL A 264 5.85 8.86 17.90
C VAL A 264 6.40 7.82 18.87
N ILE A 265 6.02 6.55 18.68
CA ILE A 265 6.47 5.44 19.51
C ILE A 265 7.99 5.27 19.40
N ALA A 266 8.54 5.28 18.18
CA ALA A 266 9.97 5.12 17.93
C ALA A 266 10.82 6.27 18.51
N MET A 267 10.36 7.51 18.41
CA MET A 267 11.02 8.66 19.06
C MET A 267 11.01 8.53 20.58
N LYS A 268 9.86 8.16 21.18
CA LYS A 268 9.74 8.02 22.64
C LYS A 268 10.52 6.85 23.24
N MET A 269 10.84 5.85 22.44
CA MET A 269 11.72 4.73 22.83
C MET A 269 13.21 5.03 22.54
N GLY A 270 13.54 6.21 22.01
CA GLY A 270 14.92 6.55 21.64
C GLY A 270 15.47 5.80 20.42
N LEU A 271 14.65 5.07 19.67
CA LEU A 271 15.07 4.33 18.47
C LEU A 271 15.42 5.27 17.30
N VAL A 272 14.80 6.45 17.24
CA VAL A 272 15.00 7.41 16.16
C VAL A 272 15.17 8.82 16.72
N GLU A 273 16.33 9.41 16.47
CA GLU A 273 16.60 10.81 16.81
C GLU A 273 15.79 11.76 15.90
N PRO A 274 15.18 12.86 16.43
CA PRO A 274 14.35 13.78 15.63
C PRO A 274 15.07 14.37 14.40
N GLN A 275 16.39 14.52 14.47
CA GLN A 275 17.23 14.99 13.37
C GLN A 275 17.23 14.03 12.17
N THR A 276 17.15 12.73 12.43
CA THR A 276 17.13 11.65 11.44
C THR A 276 15.83 11.65 10.64
N LEU A 277 14.68 11.90 11.27
CA LEU A 277 13.38 11.99 10.57
C LEU A 277 13.39 13.07 9.48
N ARG A 278 14.00 14.23 9.76
CA ARG A 278 14.10 15.32 8.78
C ARG A 278 14.96 14.96 7.57
N ARG A 279 15.93 14.05 7.72
CA ARG A 279 16.77 13.50 6.64
C ARG A 279 16.03 12.44 5.81
N TYR A 280 15.23 11.59 6.46
CA TYR A 280 14.53 10.47 5.81
C TYR A 280 13.16 10.82 5.19
N ARG A 281 12.69 12.07 5.27
CA ARG A 281 11.41 12.52 4.67
C ARG A 281 11.19 12.07 3.22
N TYR A 282 12.22 12.14 2.37
CA TYR A 282 12.14 11.72 0.97
C TYR A 282 11.97 10.20 0.80
N VAL A 283 12.50 9.40 1.73
CA VAL A 283 12.30 7.95 1.76
C VAL A 283 10.86 7.63 2.17
N VAL A 284 10.28 8.38 3.11
CA VAL A 284 8.85 8.22 3.46
C VAL A 284 7.96 8.63 2.29
N TYR A 285 8.23 9.74 1.60
CA TYR A 285 7.48 10.13 0.40
C TYR A 285 7.60 9.06 -0.70
N GLY A 286 8.80 8.53 -0.94
CA GLY A 286 9.02 7.41 -1.85
C GLY A 286 8.20 6.17 -1.47
N LEU A 287 8.17 5.80 -0.18
CA LEU A 287 7.38 4.68 0.32
C LEU A 287 5.87 4.90 0.16
N LEU A 288 5.36 6.10 0.49
CA LEU A 288 3.95 6.45 0.31
C LEU A 288 3.54 6.46 -1.17
N PHE A 289 4.42 6.94 -2.05
CA PHE A 289 4.20 6.92 -3.50
C PHE A 289 4.26 5.49 -4.07
N SER A 290 5.21 4.66 -3.62
CA SER A 290 5.24 3.23 -3.95
C SER A 290 3.97 2.50 -3.46
N LEU A 291 3.46 2.86 -2.28
CA LEU A 291 2.20 2.30 -1.79
C LEU A 291 1.02 2.73 -2.66
N ALA A 292 0.93 4.01 -3.05
CA ALA A 292 -0.09 4.49 -3.98
C ALA A 292 -0.05 3.75 -5.34
N PHE A 293 1.16 3.48 -5.85
CA PHE A 293 1.38 2.70 -7.08
C PHE A 293 0.85 1.26 -6.96
N PHE A 294 1.08 0.60 -5.81
CA PHE A 294 0.56 -0.76 -5.55
C PHE A 294 -0.95 -0.80 -5.27
N VAL A 295 -1.54 0.27 -4.71
CA VAL A 295 -2.96 0.34 -4.35
C VAL A 295 -3.87 0.50 -5.57
N SER A 296 -3.46 1.33 -6.55
CA SER A 296 -4.18 1.51 -7.82
C SER A 296 -3.16 1.48 -8.97
N PRO A 297 -2.84 0.30 -9.53
CA PRO A 297 -1.93 0.17 -10.67
C PRO A 297 -2.59 0.66 -11.97
N ASP A 298 -2.70 1.98 -12.14
CA ASP A 298 -3.21 2.62 -13.36
C ASP A 298 -2.10 2.92 -14.37
N PRO A 299 -2.26 2.56 -15.66
CA PRO A 299 -1.25 2.81 -16.70
C PRO A 299 -1.04 4.31 -17.00
N THR A 300 -1.96 5.16 -16.56
CA THR A 300 -1.92 6.62 -16.78
C THR A 300 -1.14 7.37 -15.71
N PHE A 301 -0.75 6.73 -14.60
CA PHE A 301 -0.12 7.31 -13.40
C PHE A 301 -0.88 8.45 -12.68
N PHE A 302 -1.86 9.12 -13.31
CA PHE A 302 -2.56 10.27 -12.75
C PHE A 302 -3.32 9.94 -11.45
N ALA A 303 -4.04 8.82 -11.40
CA ALA A 303 -4.75 8.40 -10.20
C ALA A 303 -3.78 8.13 -9.03
N GLN A 304 -2.62 7.51 -9.32
CA GLN A 304 -1.55 7.26 -8.35
C GLN A 304 -0.92 8.56 -7.85
N VAL A 305 -0.77 9.57 -8.72
CA VAL A 305 -0.30 10.91 -8.32
C VAL A 305 -1.32 11.60 -7.43
N ILE A 306 -2.62 11.52 -7.72
CA ILE A 306 -3.69 12.07 -6.88
C ILE A 306 -3.70 11.39 -5.50
N VAL A 307 -3.71 10.06 -5.46
CA VAL A 307 -3.69 9.27 -4.22
C VAL A 307 -2.40 9.49 -3.44
N GLY A 308 -1.25 9.44 -4.11
CA GLY A 308 0.07 9.65 -3.50
C GLY A 308 0.25 11.07 -2.95
N ALA A 309 -0.21 12.10 -3.68
CA ALA A 309 -0.22 13.48 -3.19
C ALA A 309 -1.13 13.63 -1.97
N ALA A 310 -2.33 13.02 -1.98
CA ALA A 310 -3.22 13.01 -0.82
C ALA A 310 -2.55 12.35 0.41
N LEU A 311 -1.86 11.21 0.22
CA LEU A 311 -1.10 10.54 1.29
C LEU A 311 0.07 11.39 1.81
N ILE A 312 0.82 12.07 0.94
CA ILE A 312 1.95 12.93 1.32
C ILE A 312 1.47 14.16 2.11
N VAL A 313 0.44 14.85 1.62
CA VAL A 313 -0.17 16.00 2.32
C VAL A 313 -0.68 15.57 3.70
N LEU A 314 -1.27 14.37 3.79
CA LEU A 314 -1.74 13.82 5.05
C LEU A 314 -0.62 13.47 6.04
N PHE A 315 0.44 12.85 5.54
CA PHE A 315 1.59 12.52 6.34
C PHE A 315 2.27 13.78 6.91
N GLU A 316 2.39 14.85 6.09
CA GLU A 316 2.96 16.12 6.54
C GLU A 316 2.06 16.80 7.59
N MET A 317 0.73 16.81 7.40
CA MET A 317 -0.23 17.26 8.42
C MET A 317 -0.10 16.48 9.74
N SER A 318 0.10 15.16 9.66
CA SER A 318 0.29 14.33 10.85
C SER A 318 1.64 14.56 11.52
N LEU A 319 2.73 14.78 10.76
CA LEU A 319 4.02 15.19 11.30
C LEU A 319 3.93 16.54 12.04
N ILE A 320 3.18 17.51 11.48
CA ILE A 320 2.94 18.80 12.13
C ILE A 320 2.20 18.60 13.46
N LEU A 321 1.14 17.78 13.48
CA LEU A 321 0.37 17.49 14.68
C LEU A 321 1.23 16.78 15.75
N VAL A 322 2.08 15.83 15.35
CA VAL A 322 3.07 15.18 16.22
C VAL A 322 4.11 16.16 16.75
N ARG A 323 4.52 17.17 15.99
CA ARG A 323 5.47 18.21 16.46
C ARG A 323 4.85 19.15 17.51
N PHE A 324 3.52 19.23 17.58
CA PHE A 324 2.81 20.02 18.59
C PHE A 324 2.47 19.22 19.86
N LEU A 325 2.80 17.91 19.92
CA LEU A 325 2.45 16.98 21.00
C LEU A 325 3.65 16.55 21.84
#